data_AF-A0A822ENZ3-F1
#
_entry.id   AF-A0A822ENZ3-F1
#
_cell.length_a   1.000
_cell.length_b   1.000
_cell.length_c   1.000
_cell.angle_alpha   90.00
_cell.angle_beta   90.00
_cell.angle_gamma   90.00
#
_symmetry.space_group_name_H-M   'P 1'
#
loop_
_entity.id
_entity.type
_entity.pdbx_description
1 polymer ?
#
loop_
_entity_poly.entity_id
_entity_poly.type
_entity_poly.pdbx_seq_one_letter_code
_entity_poly.pdbx_strand_id
1 'polypeptide(L)'
;KEPGPSDNQLIDYKKSNKTEQLTTAYGRPVGERSTVITVGPRGPLLLSDFPYIEDTQKFDRERIPERVVHAKGGGAFGVFEATDDISDICKAKVFKKGTKTRVLARFSTVGK
;
A
#
# COMPACT_ATOMS: atom_id res chain seq x y z
N LYS A 1 0.65 21.57 19.62
CA LYS A 1 1.67 20.64 19.10
C LYS A 1 1.65 20.81 17.59
N GLU A 2 2.78 21.16 16.97
CA GLU A 2 2.81 21.31 15.51
C GLU A 2 2.54 19.95 14.83
N PRO A 3 1.83 19.93 13.68
CA PRO A 3 1.53 18.70 12.97
C PRO A 3 2.83 18.04 12.48
N GLY A 4 2.96 16.74 12.75
CA GLY A 4 4.09 15.96 12.28
C GLY A 4 4.00 15.64 10.78
N PRO A 5 5.06 15.07 10.17
CA PRO A 5 5.02 14.65 8.77
C PRO A 5 3.90 13.65 8.44
N SER A 6 3.50 12.82 9.42
CA SER A 6 2.36 11.90 9.27
C SER A 6 1.04 12.64 9.05
N ASP A 7 0.88 13.78 9.70
CA ASP A 7 -0.37 14.56 9.70
C ASP A 7 -0.54 15.30 8.37
N ASN A 8 0.57 15.58 7.68
CA ASN A 8 0.61 16.29 6.40
C ASN A 8 0.66 15.36 5.17
N GLN A 9 0.51 14.05 5.33
CA GLN A 9 0.72 13.07 4.26
C GLN A 9 -0.10 13.37 2.99
N LEU A 10 -1.40 13.70 3.12
CA LEU A 10 -2.27 14.02 1.97
C LEU A 10 -1.89 15.36 1.31
N ILE A 11 -1.42 16.32 2.10
CA ILE A 11 -1.00 17.64 1.62
C ILE A 11 0.27 17.50 0.79
N ASP A 12 1.24 16.71 1.25
CA ASP A 12 2.50 16.51 0.55
C ASP A 12 2.35 15.62 -0.68
N TYR A 13 1.43 14.65 -0.64
CA TYR A 13 1.03 13.87 -1.83
C TYR A 13 0.42 14.77 -2.91
N LYS A 14 -0.47 15.69 -2.53
CA LYS A 14 -1.09 16.66 -3.45
C LYS A 14 -0.07 17.61 -4.10
N LYS A 15 0.99 18.00 -3.38
CA LYS A 15 2.04 18.86 -3.93
C LYS A 15 2.91 18.15 -4.97
N SER A 16 3.16 16.85 -4.80
CA SER A 16 4.09 16.08 -5.63
C SER A 16 3.43 15.39 -6.82
N ASN A 17 2.13 15.09 -6.76
CA ASN A 17 1.41 14.35 -7.80
C ASN A 17 0.41 15.21 -8.56
N LYS A 18 0.16 14.84 -9.82
CA LYS A 18 -0.89 15.42 -10.66
C LYS A 18 -2.13 14.54 -10.63
N THR A 19 -3.29 15.13 -10.86
CA THR A 19 -4.54 14.38 -11.02
C THR A 19 -4.53 13.61 -12.33
N GLU A 20 -4.80 12.31 -12.27
CA GLU A 20 -4.95 11.45 -13.45
C GLU A 20 -6.41 11.13 -13.72
N GLN A 21 -6.70 10.72 -14.96
CA GLN A 21 -8.03 10.24 -15.31
C GLN A 21 -8.30 8.92 -14.58
N LEU A 22 -9.42 8.85 -13.87
CA LEU A 22 -9.86 7.62 -13.24
C LEU A 22 -10.13 6.55 -14.29
N THR A 23 -9.61 5.34 -14.06
CA THR A 23 -9.79 4.19 -14.94
C THR A 23 -10.27 2.97 -14.16
N THR A 24 -10.90 2.06 -14.89
CA THR A 24 -11.16 0.68 -14.46
C THR A 24 -9.87 -0.14 -14.39
N ALA A 25 -9.90 -1.35 -13.83
CA ALA A 25 -8.75 -2.26 -13.80
C ALA A 25 -8.14 -2.54 -15.18
N TYR A 26 -8.96 -2.47 -16.22
CA TYR A 26 -8.55 -2.72 -17.61
C TYR A 26 -8.11 -1.45 -18.34
N GLY A 27 -7.94 -0.33 -17.62
CA GLY A 27 -7.50 0.94 -18.18
C GLY A 27 -8.58 1.71 -18.95
N ARG A 28 -9.83 1.25 -18.95
CA ARG A 28 -10.94 2.00 -19.57
C ARG A 28 -11.25 3.24 -18.72
N PRO A 29 -11.33 4.44 -19.32
CA PRO A 29 -11.65 5.66 -18.59
C PRO A 29 -13.07 5.60 -18.00
N VAL A 30 -13.19 6.04 -16.74
CA VAL A 30 -14.47 6.18 -16.04
C VAL A 30 -14.95 7.62 -16.24
N GLY A 31 -16.17 7.79 -16.76
CA GLY A 31 -16.76 9.11 -17.01
C GLY A 31 -17.21 9.79 -15.73
N GLU A 32 -18.13 9.14 -14.99
CA GLU A 32 -18.69 9.65 -13.73
C GLU A 32 -18.59 8.55 -12.66
N ARG A 33 -17.97 8.85 -11.51
CA ARG A 33 -17.82 7.91 -10.39
C ARG A 33 -18.85 8.16 -9.28
N SER A 34 -19.41 9.37 -9.19
CA SER A 34 -20.29 9.75 -8.09
C SER A 34 -21.73 9.23 -8.23
N THR A 35 -22.05 8.57 -9.36
CA THR A 35 -23.39 8.08 -9.66
C THR A 35 -23.33 6.67 -10.25
N VAL A 36 -24.45 5.95 -10.15
CA VAL A 36 -24.63 4.60 -10.71
C VAL A 36 -25.61 4.62 -11.88
N ILE A 37 -25.49 3.65 -12.78
CA ILE A 37 -26.36 3.53 -13.95
C ILE A 37 -27.66 2.82 -13.56
N THR A 38 -28.80 3.49 -13.75
CA THR A 38 -30.13 3.01 -13.39
C THR A 38 -31.10 3.07 -14.59
N VAL A 39 -32.19 2.31 -14.53
CA VAL A 39 -33.29 2.39 -15.53
C VAL A 39 -34.18 3.61 -15.24
N GLY A 40 -33.70 4.79 -15.62
CA GLY A 40 -34.36 6.06 -15.32
C GLY A 40 -34.12 6.54 -13.87
N PRO A 41 -34.50 7.78 -13.51
CA PRO A 41 -34.02 8.44 -12.28
C PRO A 41 -34.38 7.76 -10.95
N ARG A 42 -35.36 6.85 -10.95
CA ARG A 42 -35.81 6.09 -9.77
C ARG A 42 -35.94 4.58 -10.09
N GLY A 43 -35.28 4.11 -11.13
CA GLY A 43 -35.30 2.71 -11.52
C GLY A 43 -34.24 1.87 -10.81
N PRO A 44 -34.25 0.55 -11.04
CA PRO A 44 -33.24 -0.35 -10.50
C PRO A 44 -31.85 -0.07 -11.11
N LEU A 45 -30.81 -0.46 -10.37
CA LEU A 45 -29.43 -0.53 -10.82
C LEU A 45 -29.28 -1.51 -11.99
N LEU A 46 -28.48 -1.14 -12.99
CA LEU A 46 -28.12 -2.02 -14.10
C LEU A 46 -26.89 -2.88 -13.78
N LEU A 47 -26.96 -4.18 -14.10
CA LEU A 47 -25.82 -5.09 -14.03
C LEU A 47 -24.70 -4.73 -15.02
N SER A 48 -24.99 -3.93 -16.04
CA SER A 48 -23.99 -3.44 -17.00
C SER A 48 -23.15 -2.28 -16.47
N ASP A 49 -23.40 -1.79 -15.24
CA ASP A 49 -22.55 -0.81 -14.58
C ASP A 49 -21.24 -1.44 -14.10
N PHE A 50 -20.36 -1.73 -15.05
CA PHE A 50 -19.08 -2.39 -14.80
C PHE A 50 -18.16 -1.62 -13.83
N PRO A 51 -18.01 -0.28 -13.92
CA PRO A 51 -17.19 0.46 -12.97
C PRO A 51 -17.68 0.31 -11.51
N TYR A 52 -18.99 0.36 -11.28
CA TYR A 52 -19.57 0.19 -9.94
C TYR A 52 -19.34 -1.23 -9.40
N ILE A 53 -19.62 -2.24 -10.21
CA ILE A 53 -19.45 -3.65 -9.81
C ILE A 53 -17.99 -3.95 -9.49
N GLU A 54 -17.06 -3.47 -10.31
CA GLU A 54 -15.63 -3.67 -10.10
C GLU A 54 -15.14 -3.04 -8.79
N ASP A 55 -15.54 -1.79 -8.53
CA ASP A 55 -15.15 -1.05 -7.32
C ASP A 55 -15.67 -1.76 -6.06
N THR A 56 -16.94 -2.16 -6.08
CA THR A 56 -17.58 -2.90 -4.98
C THR A 56 -16.90 -4.26 -4.75
N GLN A 57 -16.63 -5.02 -5.82
CA GLN A 57 -16.00 -6.34 -5.72
C GLN A 57 -14.58 -6.29 -5.16
N LYS A 58 -13.82 -5.24 -5.49
CA LYS A 58 -12.50 -4.99 -4.93
C LYS A 58 -12.59 -4.61 -3.46
N PHE A 59 -13.48 -3.66 -3.12
CA PHE A 59 -13.71 -3.22 -1.75
C PHE A 59 -14.07 -4.39 -0.83
N ASP A 60 -15.02 -5.24 -1.25
CA ASP A 60 -15.48 -6.41 -0.49
C ASP A 60 -14.36 -7.43 -0.23
N ARG A 61 -13.26 -7.37 -1.00
CA ARG A 61 -12.13 -8.31 -0.96
C ARG A 61 -10.82 -7.68 -0.48
N GLU A 62 -10.85 -6.49 0.11
CA GLU A 62 -9.65 -5.82 0.62
C GLU A 62 -9.00 -6.58 1.78
N ARG A 63 -9.80 -7.32 2.57
CA ARG A 63 -9.31 -8.02 3.75
C ARG A 63 -8.70 -9.38 3.39
N ILE A 64 -7.47 -9.57 3.81
CA ILE A 64 -6.81 -10.88 3.90
C ILE A 64 -6.69 -11.30 5.36
N PRO A 65 -6.53 -12.60 5.67
CA PRO A 65 -6.27 -13.04 7.02
C PRO A 65 -5.06 -12.32 7.63
N GLU A 66 -5.22 -11.84 8.86
CA GLU A 66 -4.09 -11.30 9.62
C GLU A 66 -3.14 -12.43 10.06
N ARG A 67 -1.93 -12.06 10.49
CA ARG A 67 -0.97 -13.04 11.02
C ARG A 67 -1.51 -13.60 12.34
N VAL A 68 -1.47 -14.93 12.50
CA VAL A 68 -1.93 -15.64 13.72
C VAL A 68 -1.28 -15.08 15.00
N VAL A 69 -0.01 -14.70 14.91
CA VAL A 69 0.72 -13.94 15.93
C VAL A 69 1.41 -12.76 15.27
N HIS A 70 1.83 -11.75 16.04
CA HIS A 70 2.45 -10.54 15.48
C HIS A 70 1.54 -9.80 14.48
N ALA A 71 0.21 -9.82 14.68
CA ALA A 71 -0.76 -9.21 13.78
C ALA A 71 -0.51 -7.70 13.59
N LYS A 72 -0.47 -6.95 14.70
CA LYS A 72 -0.20 -5.51 14.71
C LYS A 72 1.29 -5.22 14.59
N GLY A 73 1.65 -4.37 13.64
CA GLY A 73 3.04 -3.96 13.43
C GLY A 73 3.19 -2.76 12.51
N GLY A 74 4.39 -2.20 12.52
CA GLY A 74 4.85 -1.15 11.59
C GLY A 74 6.13 -1.61 10.89
N GLY A 75 6.45 -1.02 9.74
CA GLY A 75 7.64 -1.37 8.98
C GLY A 75 8.39 -0.16 8.47
N ALA A 76 9.69 -0.33 8.26
CA ALA A 76 10.55 0.67 7.65
C ALA A 76 11.59 0.00 6.76
N PHE A 77 11.93 0.67 5.66
CA PHE A 77 13.04 0.30 4.80
C PHE A 77 14.32 1.00 5.25
N GLY A 78 15.46 0.37 5.00
CA GLY A 78 16.75 0.94 5.31
C GLY A 78 17.89 0.25 4.59
N VAL A 79 19.11 0.51 5.04
CA VAL A 79 20.34 -0.09 4.53
C VAL A 79 21.13 -0.63 5.70
N PHE A 80 21.48 -1.91 5.62
CA PHE A 80 22.49 -2.53 6.47
C PHE A 80 23.87 -2.30 5.86
N GLU A 81 24.81 -1.81 6.65
CA GLU A 81 26.21 -1.58 6.26
C GLU A 81 27.13 -2.41 7.15
N ALA A 82 27.90 -3.33 6.54
CA ALA A 82 28.89 -4.12 7.27
C ALA A 82 30.13 -3.27 7.57
N THR A 83 30.31 -2.87 8.83
CA THR A 83 31.42 -2.01 9.27
C THR A 83 32.70 -2.81 9.54
N ASP A 84 32.54 -4.00 10.11
CA ASP A 84 33.64 -4.84 10.57
C ASP A 84 33.83 -6.08 9.67
N ASP A 85 35.05 -6.60 9.63
CA ASP A 85 35.36 -7.81 8.87
C ASP A 85 35.19 -9.04 9.78
N ILE A 86 34.29 -9.93 9.36
CA ILE A 86 34.01 -11.22 10.02
C ILE A 86 34.18 -12.39 9.05
N SER A 87 35.00 -12.21 8.01
CA SER A 87 35.21 -13.21 6.95
C SER A 87 35.84 -14.52 7.44
N ASP A 88 36.51 -14.49 8.58
CA ASP A 88 37.01 -15.66 9.31
C ASP A 88 35.88 -16.53 9.90
N ILE A 89 34.76 -15.91 10.29
CA ILE A 89 33.59 -16.59 10.87
C ILE A 89 32.56 -16.92 9.78
N CYS A 90 32.30 -16.00 8.85
CA CYS A 90 31.20 -16.12 7.89
C CYS A 90 31.58 -15.62 6.49
N LYS A 91 31.40 -16.51 5.50
CA LYS A 91 31.63 -16.22 4.06
C LYS A 91 30.45 -15.53 3.35
N ALA A 92 29.37 -15.19 4.05
CA ALA A 92 28.18 -14.62 3.43
C ALA A 92 28.47 -13.21 2.89
N LYS A 93 28.11 -12.95 1.62
CA LYS A 93 28.41 -11.68 0.93
C LYS A 93 27.85 -10.45 1.64
N VAL A 94 26.72 -10.59 2.32
CA VAL A 94 26.07 -9.51 3.09
C VAL A 94 26.97 -8.96 4.21
N PHE A 95 27.86 -9.79 4.77
CA PHE A 95 28.75 -9.42 5.88
C PHE A 95 30.17 -9.04 5.45
N LYS A 96 30.45 -9.02 4.15
CA LYS A 96 31.74 -8.54 3.68
C LYS A 96 31.86 -7.05 4.02
N LYS A 97 32.92 -6.66 4.73
CA LYS A 97 33.18 -5.28 5.13
C LYS A 97 32.98 -4.29 3.98
N GLY A 98 32.26 -3.21 4.25
CA GLY A 98 31.89 -2.16 3.30
C GLY A 98 30.66 -2.47 2.44
N THR A 99 30.04 -3.64 2.56
CA THR A 99 28.85 -4.00 1.77
C THR A 99 27.61 -3.31 2.31
N LYS A 100 26.89 -2.61 1.44
CA LYS A 100 25.58 -1.98 1.73
C LYS A 100 24.45 -2.82 1.15
N THR A 101 23.56 -3.29 2.01
CA THR A 101 22.46 -4.18 1.65
C THR A 101 21.12 -3.55 2.01
N ARG A 102 20.19 -3.47 1.05
CA ARG A 102 18.83 -2.98 1.30
C ARG A 102 18.09 -3.95 2.21
N VAL A 103 17.47 -3.43 3.26
CA VAL A 103 16.73 -4.22 4.26
C VAL A 103 15.35 -3.66 4.52
N LEU A 104 14.45 -4.54 4.95
CA LEU A 104 13.11 -4.22 5.45
C LEU A 104 12.99 -4.75 6.88
N ALA A 105 12.69 -3.86 7.82
CA ALA A 105 12.39 -4.24 9.20
C ALA A 105 10.89 -4.18 9.45
N ARG A 106 10.35 -5.17 10.16
CA ARG A 106 8.96 -5.19 10.64
C ARG A 106 8.95 -5.33 12.16
N PHE A 107 8.44 -4.30 12.85
CA PHE A 107 8.22 -4.30 14.29
C PHE A 107 6.79 -4.71 14.58
N SER A 108 6.56 -5.51 15.62
CA SER A 108 5.23 -6.02 15.94
C SER A 108 5.10 -6.43 17.40
N THR A 109 3.86 -6.46 17.89
CA THR A 109 3.51 -6.94 19.23
C THR A 109 2.95 -8.36 19.15
N VAL A 110 3.21 -9.19 20.16
CA VAL A 110 2.49 -10.46 20.37
C VAL A 110 1.39 -10.21 21.39
N GLY A 111 0.26 -10.91 21.27
CA GLY A 111 -0.78 -10.91 22.31
C GLY A 111 -0.17 -11.32 23.65
N LYS A 112 -0.67 -10.74 24.74
CA LYS A 112 -0.46 -11.34 26.06
C LYS A 112 -1.22 -12.64 26.15
#